data_AF-C9MQ95-F1
#
_entry.id   AF-C9MQ95-F1
#
_cell.length_a   1.000
_cell.length_b   1.000
_cell.length_c   1.000
_cell.angle_alpha   90.00
_cell.angle_beta   90.00
_cell.angle_gamma   90.00
#
_symmetry.space_group_name_H-M   'P 1'
#
loop_
_entity.id
_entity.type
_entity.pdbx_description
1 polymer ?
#
loop_
_entity_poly.entity_id
_entity_poly.type
_entity_poly.pdbx_seq_one_letter_code
_entity_poly.pdbx_strand_id
1 'polypeptide(L)'
;VQIPDITLITPIDKIFTSRAWFAGMAHSQKSTYEQICFYSPEYKRHLAVISFIGGYNVAQMGTGKDAYNVDVEEERLSIIFDSKTISAYINKTQWQDPTYGTKDNPMPIFFKRALSGFECAGGVEDYIYIKPSVYKKFVELYLAHGLEPEEFDRLYGADMKRLGLTD
;
A
#
# COMPACT_ATOMS: atom_id res chain seq x y z
N VAL A 1 5.69 10.49 -8.95
CA VAL A 1 4.62 11.36 -8.41
C VAL A 1 5.24 12.29 -7.39
N GLN A 2 5.08 13.60 -7.57
CA GLN A 2 5.44 14.58 -6.54
C GLN A 2 4.39 14.58 -5.43
N ILE A 3 4.86 14.61 -4.18
CA ILE A 3 4.04 14.56 -2.97
C ILE A 3 3.94 15.99 -2.40
N PRO A 4 2.73 16.45 -2.05
CA PRO A 4 2.56 17.77 -1.42
C PRO A 4 2.97 17.75 0.06
N ASP A 5 2.97 18.91 0.71
CA ASP A 5 3.26 19.01 2.14
C ASP A 5 2.27 18.18 3.00
N ILE A 6 2.68 17.79 4.21
CA ILE A 6 1.91 16.92 5.10
C ILE A 6 0.50 17.44 5.42
N THR A 7 0.32 18.77 5.43
CA THR A 7 -0.97 19.43 5.66
C THR A 7 -2.00 19.18 4.55
N LEU A 8 -1.55 18.69 3.39
CA LEU A 8 -2.36 18.35 2.22
C LEU A 8 -2.51 16.83 2.04
N ILE A 9 -1.98 16.04 2.97
CA ILE A 9 -2.12 14.59 3.02
C ILE A 9 -3.21 14.23 4.01
N THR A 10 -4.08 13.28 3.67
CA THR A 10 -5.15 12.81 4.56
C THR A 10 -5.06 11.29 4.72
N PRO A 11 -4.54 10.78 5.86
CA PRO A 11 -4.56 9.35 6.15
C PRO A 11 -6.00 8.87 6.48
N ILE A 12 -6.37 7.69 5.98
CA ILE A 12 -7.64 7.02 6.28
C ILE A 12 -7.35 5.57 6.66
N ASP A 13 -7.72 5.19 7.88
CA ASP A 13 -7.46 3.85 8.42
C ASP A 13 -8.74 3.01 8.53
N LYS A 14 -8.68 1.76 8.06
CA LYS A 14 -9.70 0.73 8.30
C LYS A 14 -9.04 -0.46 8.98
N ILE A 15 -9.46 -0.75 10.21
CA ILE A 15 -8.98 -1.92 10.95
C ILE A 15 -9.71 -3.17 10.41
N PHE A 16 -8.95 -4.19 10.07
CA PHE A 16 -9.49 -5.51 9.72
C PHE A 16 -8.75 -6.62 10.47
N THR A 17 -9.42 -7.76 10.63
CA THR A 17 -8.77 -8.96 11.15
C THR A 17 -8.46 -9.86 9.98
N SER A 18 -7.18 -10.02 9.64
CA SER A 18 -6.79 -11.07 8.72
C SER A 18 -6.78 -12.40 9.50
N ARG A 19 -7.59 -13.37 9.06
CA ARG A 19 -7.37 -14.77 9.44
C ARG A 19 -6.33 -15.30 8.47
N ALA A 20 -5.07 -15.34 8.88
CA ALA A 20 -4.01 -15.88 8.04
C ALA A 20 -4.14 -17.41 7.92
N TRP A 21 -4.95 -17.91 6.97
CA TRP A 21 -4.84 -19.28 6.48
C TRP A 21 -3.63 -19.46 5.53
N PHE A 22 -2.88 -18.40 5.26
CA PHE A 22 -1.80 -18.38 4.26
C PHE A 22 -0.41 -18.74 4.78
N ALA A 23 -0.26 -19.14 6.05
CA ALA A 23 1.06 -19.47 6.64
C ALA A 23 1.06 -20.60 7.68
N GLY A 24 -0.01 -21.42 7.75
CA GLY A 24 -0.03 -22.60 8.63
C GLY A 24 0.00 -22.33 10.14
N MET A 25 -0.15 -21.07 10.59
CA MET A 25 -0.27 -20.71 12.01
C MET A 25 -1.51 -19.86 12.24
N ALA A 26 -2.42 -20.34 13.09
CA ALA A 26 -3.58 -19.60 13.52
C ALA A 26 -3.16 -18.50 14.50
N HIS A 27 -2.90 -17.30 13.99
CA HIS A 27 -2.76 -16.09 14.79
C HIS A 27 -3.66 -15.00 14.19
N SER A 28 -4.56 -14.45 14.99
CA SER A 28 -5.34 -13.26 14.65
C SER A 28 -4.50 -12.02 14.98
N GLN A 29 -3.70 -11.55 14.04
CA GLN A 29 -3.12 -10.21 14.15
C GLN A 29 -4.14 -9.20 13.61
N LYS A 30 -4.41 -8.15 14.41
CA LYS A 30 -5.13 -6.98 13.90
C LYS A 30 -4.23 -6.33 12.85
N SER A 31 -4.79 -6.06 11.68
CA SER A 31 -4.11 -5.32 10.63
C SER A 31 -4.87 -4.05 10.32
N THR A 32 -4.15 -3.04 9.86
CA THR A 32 -4.72 -1.76 9.45
C THR A 32 -4.50 -1.60 7.97
N TYR A 33 -5.57 -1.35 7.24
CA TYR A 33 -5.52 -0.83 5.87
C TYR A 33 -5.43 0.68 5.97
N GLU A 34 -4.35 1.24 5.46
CA GLU A 34 -4.07 2.67 5.50
C GLU A 34 -4.07 3.23 4.07
N GLN A 35 -4.74 4.36 3.90
CA GLN A 35 -4.71 5.15 2.67
C GLN A 35 -4.08 6.51 2.94
N ILE A 36 -2.94 6.78 2.32
CA ILE A 36 -2.26 8.08 2.40
C ILE A 36 -2.69 8.90 1.18
N CYS A 37 -3.74 9.71 1.35
CA CYS A 37 -4.41 10.40 0.25
C CYS A 37 -3.81 11.79 -0.01
N PHE A 38 -3.63 12.15 -1.28
CA PHE A 38 -3.24 13.49 -1.71
C PHE A 38 -3.69 13.79 -3.14
N TYR A 39 -3.77 15.07 -3.52
CA TYR A 39 -4.04 15.45 -4.90
C TYR A 39 -2.74 15.55 -5.70
N SER A 40 -2.70 14.93 -6.89
CA SER A 40 -1.60 15.09 -7.84
C SER A 40 -1.98 16.07 -8.95
N PRO A 41 -1.36 17.26 -9.01
CA PRO A 41 -1.59 18.21 -10.10
C PRO A 41 -1.17 17.67 -11.47
N GLU A 42 -0.12 16.85 -11.51
CA GLU A 42 0.42 16.23 -12.73
C GLU A 42 -0.63 15.34 -13.42
N TYR A 43 -1.29 14.48 -12.65
CA TYR A 43 -2.31 13.56 -13.18
C TYR A 43 -3.74 14.09 -13.08
N LYS A 44 -3.94 15.24 -12.41
CA LYS A 44 -5.24 15.86 -12.11
C LYS A 44 -6.20 14.89 -11.41
N ARG A 45 -5.69 14.14 -10.44
CA ARG A 45 -6.41 13.10 -9.70
C ARG A 45 -6.02 13.13 -8.23
N HIS A 46 -6.96 12.82 -7.36
CA HIS A 46 -6.66 12.37 -6.01
C HIS A 46 -6.08 10.95 -6.07
N LEU A 47 -4.95 10.73 -5.43
CA LEU A 47 -4.27 9.45 -5.34
C LEU A 47 -4.26 9.01 -3.87
N ALA A 48 -4.25 7.70 -3.63
CA ALA A 48 -4.09 7.10 -2.32
C ALA A 48 -2.96 6.08 -2.37
N VAL A 49 -1.87 6.32 -1.63
CA VAL A 49 -0.87 5.27 -1.43
C VAL A 49 -1.45 4.26 -0.47
N ILE A 50 -1.61 3.04 -0.95
CA ILE A 50 -2.16 1.91 -0.20
C ILE A 50 -1.06 1.26 0.62
N SER A 51 -1.28 1.16 1.93
CA SER A 51 -0.37 0.59 2.92
C SER A 51 -1.11 -0.38 3.84
N PHE A 52 -0.36 -1.32 4.44
CA PHE A 52 -0.90 -2.32 5.36
C PHE A 52 0.01 -2.52 6.56
N ILE A 53 -0.42 -2.03 7.72
CA ILE A 53 0.25 -2.25 9.00
C ILE A 53 -0.21 -3.59 9.58
N GLY A 54 0.72 -4.42 10.03
CA GLY A 54 0.42 -5.75 10.56
C GLY A 54 1.54 -6.78 10.42
N GLY A 55 2.78 -6.35 10.23
CA GLY A 55 3.95 -7.21 10.09
C GLY A 55 4.14 -7.80 8.69
N TYR A 56 3.53 -7.21 7.66
CA TYR A 56 3.66 -7.69 6.29
C TYR A 56 4.92 -7.18 5.58
N ASN A 57 5.46 -6.03 6.00
CA ASN A 57 6.73 -5.49 5.51
C ASN A 57 7.70 -5.26 6.68
N VAL A 58 8.44 -6.31 7.04
CA VAL A 58 9.33 -6.25 8.20
C VAL A 58 10.77 -6.00 7.76
N ALA A 59 11.41 -5.03 8.40
CA ALA A 59 12.84 -4.80 8.35
C ALA A 59 13.49 -5.21 9.67
N GLN A 60 14.72 -5.73 9.60
CA GLN A 60 15.52 -6.00 10.79
C GLN A 60 16.39 -4.79 11.11
N MET A 61 16.23 -4.25 12.31
CA MET A 61 17.05 -3.17 12.85
C MET A 61 18.09 -3.71 13.83
N GLY A 62 19.23 -3.04 13.91
CA GLY A 62 20.34 -3.43 14.80
C GLY A 62 21.15 -4.62 14.28
N THR A 63 22.15 -5.03 15.06
CA THR A 63 23.01 -6.19 14.74
C THR A 63 23.19 -7.08 15.95
N GLY A 64 23.41 -8.37 15.71
CA GLY A 64 23.66 -9.35 16.77
C GLY A 64 22.43 -9.61 17.66
N LYS A 65 22.67 -9.80 18.96
CA LYS A 65 21.66 -10.21 19.94
C LYS A 65 20.55 -9.17 20.20
N ASP A 66 20.81 -7.91 19.85
CA ASP A 66 19.89 -6.79 20.09
C ASP A 66 19.09 -6.44 18.81
N ALA A 67 19.20 -7.28 17.77
CA ALA A 67 18.45 -7.08 16.54
C ALA A 67 16.95 -7.29 16.77
N TYR A 68 16.13 -6.39 16.24
CA TYR A 68 14.68 -6.43 16.37
C TYR A 68 14.00 -6.15 15.05
N ASN A 69 12.76 -6.59 14.94
CA ASN A 69 11.94 -6.43 13.75
C ASN A 69 11.05 -5.20 13.89
N VAL A 70 11.01 -4.39 12.84
CA VAL A 70 10.11 -3.23 12.73
C VAL A 70 9.19 -3.43 11.53
N ASP A 71 7.91 -3.09 11.69
CA ASP A 71 7.01 -2.99 10.54
C ASP A 71 7.26 -1.64 9.87
N VAL A 72 7.80 -1.68 8.65
CA VAL A 72 8.17 -0.49 7.87
C VAL A 72 6.94 0.34 7.53
N GLU A 73 5.75 -0.28 7.45
CA GLU A 73 4.54 0.45 7.09
C GLU A 73 4.06 1.42 8.19
N GLU A 74 4.50 1.24 9.45
CA GLU A 74 4.25 2.25 10.51
C GLU A 74 4.93 3.60 10.20
N GLU A 75 5.99 3.59 9.39
CA GLU A 75 6.74 4.78 8.99
C GLU A 75 6.44 5.22 7.55
N ARG A 76 5.48 4.59 6.87
CA ARG A 76 5.24 4.83 5.43
C ARG A 76 4.90 6.28 5.13
N LEU A 77 4.08 6.91 5.97
CA LEU A 77 3.74 8.33 5.85
C LEU A 77 4.98 9.22 5.95
N SER A 78 5.83 8.99 6.96
CA SER A 78 7.09 9.72 7.16
C SER A 78 8.01 9.59 5.94
N ILE A 79 8.17 8.37 5.42
CA ILE A 79 9.00 8.10 4.24
C ILE A 79 8.50 8.85 3.01
N ILE A 80 7.19 8.83 2.77
CA ILE A 80 6.57 9.51 1.61
C ILE A 80 6.76 11.03 1.74
N PHE A 81 6.60 11.57 2.94
CA PHE A 81 6.79 12.98 3.23
C PHE A 81 8.25 13.42 3.01
N ASP A 82 9.20 12.72 3.63
CA ASP A 82 10.63 13.04 3.53
C ASP A 82 11.16 12.87 2.11
N SER A 83 10.65 11.87 1.39
CA SER A 83 11.07 11.64 0.02
C SER A 83 10.63 12.74 -0.93
N LYS A 84 9.50 13.39 -0.68
CA LYS A 84 8.84 14.39 -1.56
C LYS A 84 8.45 13.91 -2.97
N THR A 85 9.05 12.82 -3.45
CA THR A 85 8.75 12.22 -4.75
C THR A 85 8.88 10.71 -4.66
N ILE A 86 7.88 9.98 -5.14
CA ILE A 86 7.90 8.51 -5.16
C ILE A 86 7.70 7.96 -6.58
N SER A 87 8.15 6.72 -6.77
CA SER A 87 7.67 5.83 -7.81
C SER A 87 6.62 4.89 -7.22
N ALA A 88 5.56 4.61 -7.96
CA ALA A 88 4.47 3.76 -7.53
C ALA A 88 3.98 2.87 -8.67
N TYR A 89 3.41 1.73 -8.32
CA TYR A 89 2.64 0.88 -9.21
C TYR A 89 1.18 1.33 -9.23
N ILE A 90 0.55 1.18 -10.40
CA ILE A 90 -0.86 1.51 -10.60
C ILE A 90 -1.60 0.29 -11.13
N ASN A 91 -2.87 0.19 -10.77
CA ASN A 91 -3.78 -0.76 -11.38
C ASN A 91 -4.36 -0.16 -12.66
N LYS A 92 -4.04 -0.74 -13.83
CA LYS A 92 -4.48 -0.18 -15.12
C LYS A 92 -5.99 -0.15 -15.28
N THR A 93 -6.69 -1.18 -14.79
CA THR A 93 -8.16 -1.27 -14.87
C THR A 93 -8.79 -0.10 -14.12
N GLN A 94 -8.39 0.11 -12.86
CA GLN A 94 -8.89 1.22 -12.06
C GLN A 94 -8.41 2.58 -12.60
N TRP A 95 -7.18 2.67 -13.12
CA TRP A 95 -6.65 3.90 -13.72
C TRP A 95 -7.49 4.42 -14.90
N GLN A 96 -8.01 3.49 -15.70
CA GLN A 96 -8.86 3.80 -16.86
C GLN A 96 -10.32 4.06 -16.48
N ASP A 97 -10.72 3.72 -15.26
CA ASP A 97 -12.07 3.92 -14.76
C ASP A 97 -12.24 5.36 -14.23
N PRO A 98 -13.16 6.16 -14.80
CA PRO A 98 -13.36 7.56 -14.40
C PRO A 98 -14.02 7.74 -13.02
N THR A 99 -14.55 6.66 -12.42
CA THR A 99 -15.09 6.71 -11.05
C THR A 99 -13.99 6.86 -9.99
N TYR A 100 -12.73 6.57 -10.36
CA TYR A 100 -11.56 6.73 -9.50
C TYR A 100 -10.80 8.04 -9.77
N GLY A 101 -10.07 8.49 -8.76
CA GLY A 101 -9.27 9.72 -8.82
C GLY A 101 -10.01 10.95 -8.31
N THR A 102 -11.18 10.78 -7.70
CA THR A 102 -11.95 11.85 -7.05
C THR A 102 -11.55 11.96 -5.58
N LYS A 103 -11.95 13.04 -4.91
CA LYS A 103 -11.65 13.21 -3.48
C LYS A 103 -12.27 12.10 -2.62
N ASP A 104 -13.46 11.63 -2.99
CA ASP A 104 -14.20 10.60 -2.25
C ASP A 104 -13.82 9.17 -2.66
N ASN A 105 -13.28 9.00 -3.87
CA ASN A 105 -12.76 7.73 -4.38
C ASN A 105 -11.36 7.94 -5.01
N PRO A 106 -10.32 8.12 -4.18
CA PRO A 106 -8.98 8.39 -4.66
C PRO A 106 -8.44 7.18 -5.44
N MET A 107 -7.56 7.45 -6.42
CA MET A 107 -6.93 6.40 -7.22
C MET A 107 -5.93 5.60 -6.37
N PRO A 108 -6.14 4.29 -6.17
CA PRO A 108 -5.22 3.45 -5.41
C PRO A 108 -3.90 3.29 -6.17
N ILE A 109 -2.79 3.56 -5.49
CA ILE A 109 -1.44 3.34 -5.98
C ILE A 109 -0.61 2.61 -4.92
N PHE A 110 0.37 1.80 -5.34
CA PHE A 110 1.22 1.05 -4.42
C PHE A 110 2.64 1.61 -4.46
N PHE A 111 3.20 1.96 -3.31
CA PHE A 111 4.56 2.44 -3.21
C PHE A 111 5.54 1.44 -3.86
N LYS A 112 6.44 1.94 -4.70
CA LYS A 112 7.53 1.14 -5.29
C LYS A 112 8.87 1.53 -4.68
N ARG A 113 9.17 2.83 -4.71
CA ARG A 113 10.35 3.39 -4.05
C ARG A 113 10.27 4.89 -3.82
N ALA A 114 11.00 5.35 -2.81
CA ALA A 114 11.39 6.75 -2.64
C ALA A 114 12.37 7.15 -3.76
N LEU A 115 12.25 8.36 -4.28
CA LEU A 115 13.14 8.86 -5.35
C LEU A 115 14.14 9.92 -4.88
N SER A 116 13.91 10.51 -3.71
CA SER A 116 14.80 11.46 -3.05
C SER A 116 14.69 11.35 -1.53
N GLY A 117 15.50 12.10 -0.78
CA GLY A 117 15.39 12.27 0.68
C GLY A 117 16.18 11.27 1.51
N PHE A 118 16.84 10.31 0.88
CA PHE A 118 17.59 9.23 1.54
C PHE A 118 19.00 9.02 0.96
N GLU A 119 19.52 10.00 0.21
CA GLU A 119 20.78 9.89 -0.55
C GLU A 119 22.02 9.67 0.34
N CYS A 120 21.94 10.07 1.62
CA CYS A 120 23.02 9.95 2.60
C CYS A 120 22.79 8.85 3.66
N ALA A 121 21.66 8.12 3.59
CA ALA A 121 21.29 7.13 4.57
C ALA A 121 21.74 5.73 4.13
N GLY A 122 22.81 5.20 4.73
CA GLY A 122 23.22 3.81 4.55
C GLY A 122 22.32 2.87 5.35
N GLY A 123 22.02 1.68 4.82
CA GLY A 123 21.30 0.62 5.55
C GLY A 123 19.79 0.82 5.69
N VAL A 124 19.18 1.75 4.94
CA VAL A 124 17.72 2.00 4.96
C VAL A 124 17.01 1.47 3.71
N GLU A 125 17.60 0.51 3.01
CA GLU A 125 17.05 -0.02 1.74
C GLU A 125 15.61 -0.51 1.87
N ASP A 126 15.27 -1.13 3.00
CA ASP A 126 13.92 -1.62 3.30
C ASP A 126 12.87 -0.49 3.42
N TYR A 127 13.29 0.74 3.75
CA TYR A 127 12.44 1.92 3.76
C TYR A 127 12.32 2.55 2.37
N ILE A 128 13.42 2.51 1.60
CA ILE A 128 13.48 3.12 0.26
C ILE A 128 12.73 2.28 -0.77
N TYR A 129 12.82 0.95 -0.73
CA TYR A 129 12.30 0.05 -1.75
C TYR A 129 11.27 -0.93 -1.18
N ILE A 130 10.17 -1.13 -1.91
CA ILE A 130 9.29 -2.26 -1.60
C ILE A 130 9.89 -3.56 -2.17
N LYS A 131 9.93 -4.61 -1.35
CA LYS A 131 10.30 -5.95 -1.82
C LYS A 131 9.19 -6.50 -2.73
N PRO A 132 9.51 -7.20 -3.85
CA PRO A 132 8.49 -7.77 -4.73
C PRO A 132 7.50 -8.71 -4.03
N SER A 133 7.96 -9.48 -3.04
CA SER A 133 7.11 -10.36 -2.22
C SER A 133 6.11 -9.58 -1.37
N VAL A 134 6.53 -8.46 -0.79
CA VAL A 134 5.68 -7.55 -0.01
C VAL A 134 4.65 -6.89 -0.93
N TYR A 135 5.08 -6.38 -2.09
CA TYR A 135 4.17 -5.80 -3.08
C TYR A 135 3.07 -6.80 -3.49
N LYS A 136 3.44 -8.06 -3.81
CA LYS A 136 2.47 -9.10 -4.13
C LYS A 136 1.47 -9.28 -2.98
N LYS A 137 1.95 -9.32 -1.73
CA LYS A 137 1.10 -9.46 -0.55
C LYS A 137 0.13 -8.29 -0.38
N PHE A 138 0.58 -7.06 -0.63
CA PHE A 138 -0.28 -5.87 -0.53
C PHE A 138 -1.37 -5.86 -1.60
N VAL A 139 -1.05 -6.33 -2.81
CA VAL A 139 -2.07 -6.50 -3.86
C VAL A 139 -3.13 -7.51 -3.42
N GLU A 140 -2.73 -8.66 -2.86
CA GLU A 140 -3.68 -9.66 -2.34
C GLU A 140 -4.56 -9.08 -1.22
N LEU A 141 -3.96 -8.38 -0.24
CA LEU A 141 -4.69 -7.76 0.86
C LEU A 141 -5.65 -6.67 0.38
N TYR A 142 -5.23 -5.87 -0.59
CA TYR A 142 -6.07 -4.83 -1.18
C TYR A 142 -7.28 -5.40 -1.91
N LEU A 143 -7.08 -6.45 -2.71
CA LEU A 143 -8.20 -7.13 -3.38
C LEU A 143 -9.18 -7.76 -2.38
N ALA A 144 -8.68 -8.24 -1.24
CA ALA A 144 -9.51 -8.90 -0.21
C ALA A 144 -10.18 -7.94 0.79
N HIS A 145 -9.56 -6.79 1.07
CA HIS A 145 -9.95 -5.93 2.19
C HIS A 145 -10.01 -4.43 1.87
N GLY A 146 -9.35 -3.99 0.80
CA GLY A 146 -9.34 -2.60 0.36
C GLY A 146 -10.49 -2.26 -0.60
N LEU A 147 -11.00 -3.28 -1.30
CA LEU A 147 -12.19 -3.17 -2.14
C LEU A 147 -13.44 -3.66 -1.39
N GLU A 148 -14.56 -2.97 -1.58
CA GLU A 148 -15.85 -3.54 -1.22
C GLU A 148 -16.20 -4.70 -2.16
N PRO A 149 -16.92 -5.74 -1.71
CA PRO A 149 -17.21 -6.94 -2.51
C PRO A 149 -17.84 -6.63 -3.87
N GLU A 150 -18.81 -5.71 -3.91
CA GLU A 150 -19.49 -5.31 -5.14
C GLU A 150 -18.53 -4.63 -6.12
N GLU A 151 -17.56 -3.89 -5.60
CA GLU A 151 -16.55 -3.21 -6.42
C GLU A 151 -15.50 -4.19 -6.95
N PHE A 152 -15.10 -5.18 -6.16
CA PHE A 152 -14.27 -6.29 -6.63
C PHE A 152 -14.96 -7.03 -7.77
N ASP A 153 -16.23 -7.39 -7.62
CA ASP A 153 -17.02 -8.09 -8.64
C ASP A 153 -17.20 -7.24 -9.89
N ARG A 154 -17.43 -5.93 -9.75
CA ARG A 154 -17.56 -5.00 -10.88
C ARG A 154 -16.28 -4.94 -11.70
N LEU A 155 -15.11 -4.91 -11.04
CA LEU A 155 -13.82 -4.79 -11.70
C LEU A 155 -13.28 -6.12 -12.24
N TYR A 156 -13.48 -7.22 -11.51
CA TYR A 156 -12.79 -8.49 -11.76
C TYR A 156 -13.73 -9.68 -11.94
N GLY A 157 -15.03 -9.55 -11.71
CA GLY A 157 -15.97 -10.67 -11.78
C GLY A 157 -16.02 -11.36 -13.15
N ALA A 158 -15.83 -10.59 -14.24
CA ALA A 158 -15.73 -11.16 -15.59
C ALA A 158 -14.45 -12.01 -15.77
N ASP A 159 -13.32 -11.56 -15.22
CA ASP A 159 -12.05 -12.30 -15.26
C ASP A 159 -12.12 -13.55 -14.38
N MET A 160 -12.72 -13.46 -13.19
CA MET A 160 -12.94 -14.60 -12.29
C MET A 160 -13.77 -15.69 -12.97
N LYS A 161 -14.86 -15.31 -13.65
CA LYS A 161 -15.67 -16.21 -14.48
C LYS A 161 -14.86 -16.85 -15.60
N ARG A 162 -14.05 -16.07 -16.31
CA ARG A 162 -13.19 -16.57 -17.40
C ARG A 162 -12.15 -17.58 -16.91
N LEU A 163 -11.67 -17.41 -15.68
CA LEU A 163 -10.68 -18.28 -15.06
C LEU A 163 -11.29 -19.51 -14.37
N GLY A 164 -12.63 -19.63 -14.33
CA GLY A 164 -13.30 -20.72 -13.62
C GLY A 164 -13.14 -20.65 -12.10
N LEU A 165 -12.95 -19.45 -11.56
CA LEU A 165 -12.73 -19.18 -10.13
C LEU A 165 -13.98 -18.61 -9.44
N THR A 166 -15.18 -18.92 -9.95
CA THR A 166 -16.43 -18.61 -9.27
C THR A 166 -16.69 -19.64 -8.18
N ASP A 167 -17.28 -19.20 -7.06
CA ASP A 167 -17.77 -20.06 -5.98
C ASP A 167 -18.58 -21.27 -6.47
#